data_AF-A0A6G4ZU28-F1
#
_entry.id   AF-A0A6G4ZU28-F1
#
_cell.length_a   1.000
_cell.length_b   1.000
_cell.length_c   1.000
_cell.angle_alpha   90.00
_cell.angle_beta   90.00
_cell.angle_gamma   90.00
#
_symmetry.space_group_name_H-M   'P 1'
#
loop_
_entity.id
_entity.type
_entity.pdbx_description
1 polymer ?
#
loop_
_entity_poly.entity_id
_entity_poly.type
_entity_poly.pdbx_seq_one_letter_code
_entity_poly.pdbx_strand_id
1 'polypeptide(L)'
;MKEIEEKIRRYLSHPYWLIALGLLPCFLVVFFHIGAEKKLGRFTEEALYLKEKQKWVEKKSALEQALLTQMQQASSDYLENEIESMQFLLPEIQKLTALLHSKPESKTEHTRLDYLQNGQNALRFRQQNFQRVGNFQEMEATQLHPVEMNKEDLKCLLARIENVQVGDVKPGNHPPDLLIKNFELIKKPLPSDEEIFLVNLELIKREI
;
A
#
# COMPACT_ATOMS: atom_id res chain seq x y z
N MET A 1 71.71 -34.14 -18.96
CA MET A 1 70.63 -34.71 -19.78
C MET A 1 70.49 -36.22 -19.61
N LYS A 2 71.51 -37.05 -19.87
CA LYS A 2 71.42 -38.52 -19.75
C LYS A 2 70.98 -39.03 -18.37
N GLU A 3 71.43 -38.40 -17.29
CA GLU A 3 71.07 -38.82 -15.91
C GLU A 3 69.59 -38.53 -15.57
N ILE A 4 69.01 -37.50 -16.16
CA ILE A 4 67.58 -37.16 -15.99
C ILE A 4 66.73 -38.17 -16.76
N GLU A 5 67.14 -38.55 -17.97
CA GLU A 5 66.46 -39.58 -18.76
C GLU A 5 66.47 -40.96 -18.08
N GLU A 6 67.58 -41.33 -17.44
CA GLU A 6 67.68 -42.59 -16.70
C GLU A 6 66.78 -42.61 -15.45
N LYS A 7 66.70 -41.50 -14.71
CA LYS A 7 65.79 -41.35 -13.58
C LYS A 7 64.32 -41.42 -14.00
N ILE A 8 63.97 -40.79 -15.13
CA ILE A 8 62.62 -40.85 -15.69
C ILE A 8 62.28 -42.29 -16.13
N ARG A 9 63.19 -42.99 -16.80
CA ARG A 9 62.98 -44.37 -17.25
C ARG A 9 62.80 -45.35 -16.08
N ARG A 10 63.53 -45.15 -14.98
CA ARG A 10 63.41 -45.96 -13.75
C ARG A 10 62.11 -45.67 -12.99
N TYR A 11 61.59 -44.44 -13.04
CA TYR A 11 60.26 -44.10 -12.51
C TYR A 11 59.13 -44.67 -13.39
N LEU A 12 59.28 -44.63 -14.72
CA LEU A 12 58.36 -45.24 -15.68
C LEU A 12 58.41 -46.78 -15.72
N SER A 13 59.28 -47.45 -14.97
CA SER A 13 59.26 -48.92 -14.90
C SER A 13 58.44 -49.48 -13.73
N HIS A 14 57.92 -48.63 -12.83
CA HIS A 14 57.10 -49.08 -11.70
C HIS A 14 55.62 -49.24 -12.07
N PRO A 15 54.94 -50.36 -11.73
CA PRO A 15 53.56 -50.62 -12.16
C PRO A 15 52.53 -49.59 -11.68
N TYR A 16 52.86 -48.77 -10.68
CA TYR A 16 51.97 -47.75 -10.11
C TYR A 16 51.57 -46.65 -11.11
N TRP A 17 52.41 -46.28 -12.09
CA TRP A 17 52.05 -45.24 -13.06
C TRP A 17 51.00 -45.71 -14.05
N LEU A 18 50.96 -47.01 -14.41
CA LEU A 18 49.92 -47.60 -15.25
C LEU A 18 48.56 -47.56 -14.55
N ILE A 19 48.55 -47.86 -13.23
CA ILE A 19 47.34 -47.76 -12.40
C ILE A 19 46.89 -46.30 -12.29
N ALA A 20 47.81 -45.37 -12.03
CA ALA A 20 47.50 -43.94 -11.96
C ALA A 20 46.94 -43.39 -13.29
N LEU A 21 47.53 -43.79 -14.43
CA LEU A 21 47.07 -43.39 -15.76
C LEU A 21 45.69 -43.99 -16.09
N GLY A 22 45.42 -45.23 -15.67
CA GLY A 22 44.12 -45.87 -15.83
C GLY A 22 43.02 -45.26 -14.95
N LEU A 23 43.36 -44.70 -13.78
CA LEU A 23 42.42 -44.02 -12.89
C LEU A 23 42.15 -42.56 -13.27
N LEU A 24 43.10 -41.90 -13.93
CA LEU A 24 42.98 -40.52 -14.41
C LEU A 24 41.66 -40.22 -15.16
N PRO A 25 41.21 -41.03 -16.14
CA PRO A 25 39.93 -40.77 -16.82
C PRO A 25 38.73 -40.82 -15.87
N CYS A 26 38.73 -41.72 -14.86
CA CYS A 26 37.67 -41.77 -13.87
C CYS A 26 37.61 -40.47 -13.03
N PHE A 27 38.76 -39.95 -12.60
CA PHE A 27 38.82 -38.67 -11.89
C PHE A 27 38.35 -37.51 -12.75
N LEU A 28 38.71 -37.47 -14.03
CA LEU A 28 38.24 -36.45 -14.95
C LEU A 28 36.72 -36.49 -15.10
N VAL A 29 36.12 -37.67 -15.29
CA VAL A 29 34.66 -37.82 -15.40
C VAL A 29 33.96 -37.31 -14.15
N VAL A 30 34.44 -37.67 -12.95
CA VAL A 30 33.86 -37.17 -11.69
C VAL A 30 34.00 -35.65 -11.58
N PHE A 31 35.18 -35.10 -11.89
CA PHE A 31 35.40 -33.66 -11.84
C PHE A 31 34.51 -32.89 -12.83
N PHE A 32 34.37 -33.40 -14.06
CA PHE A 32 33.46 -32.84 -15.06
C PHE A 32 32.00 -32.93 -14.61
N HIS A 33 31.60 -34.04 -13.99
CA HIS A 33 30.24 -34.22 -13.48
C HIS A 33 29.92 -33.21 -12.37
N ILE A 34 30.80 -33.07 -11.37
CA ILE A 34 30.65 -32.06 -10.30
C ILE A 34 30.60 -30.65 -10.89
N GLY A 35 31.43 -30.36 -11.91
CA GLY A 35 31.40 -29.08 -12.62
C GLY A 35 30.08 -28.83 -13.35
N ALA A 36 29.50 -29.87 -13.96
CA ALA A 36 28.21 -29.80 -14.65
C ALA A 36 27.04 -29.60 -13.68
N GLU A 37 27.02 -30.32 -12.56
CA GLU A 37 26.01 -30.16 -11.51
C GLU A 37 26.01 -28.74 -10.94
N LYS A 38 27.19 -28.17 -10.63
CA LYS A 38 27.30 -26.79 -10.16
C LYS A 38 26.80 -25.78 -11.18
N LYS A 39 27.08 -25.99 -12.47
CA LYS A 39 26.54 -25.13 -13.55
C LYS A 39 25.03 -25.24 -13.65
N LEU A 40 24.48 -26.45 -13.59
CA LEU A 40 23.05 -26.68 -13.63
C LEU A 40 22.34 -26.04 -12.43
N GLY A 41 22.92 -26.15 -11.23
CA GLY A 41 22.45 -25.46 -10.03
C GLY A 41 22.37 -23.96 -10.23
N ARG A 42 23.45 -23.32 -10.70
CA ARG A 42 23.47 -21.88 -11.00
C ARG A 42 22.42 -21.47 -12.03
N PHE A 43 22.25 -22.24 -13.11
CA PHE A 43 21.21 -21.94 -14.11
C PHE A 43 19.80 -22.10 -13.54
N THR A 44 19.60 -23.05 -12.64
CA THR A 44 18.29 -23.24 -11.98
C THR A 44 17.98 -22.07 -11.06
N GLU A 45 18.95 -21.61 -10.27
CA GLU A 45 18.82 -20.42 -9.42
C GLU A 45 18.55 -19.15 -10.24
N GLU A 46 19.30 -18.95 -11.33
CA GLU A 46 19.10 -17.81 -12.23
C GLU A 46 17.72 -17.85 -12.91
N ALA A 47 17.28 -19.03 -13.36
CA ALA A 47 15.94 -19.21 -13.92
C ALA A 47 14.83 -18.92 -12.90
N LEU A 48 15.01 -19.36 -11.64
CA LEU A 48 14.07 -19.05 -10.55
C LEU A 48 14.03 -17.55 -10.24
N TYR A 49 15.19 -16.91 -10.13
CA TYR A 49 15.29 -15.47 -9.92
C TYR A 49 14.62 -14.66 -11.04
N LEU A 50 14.87 -15.02 -12.30
CA LEU A 50 14.24 -14.36 -13.45
C LEU A 50 12.73 -14.56 -13.45
N LYS A 51 12.25 -15.75 -13.09
CA LYS A 51 10.81 -16.04 -12.96
C LYS A 51 10.16 -15.21 -11.87
N GLU A 52 10.80 -15.05 -10.71
CA GLU A 52 10.30 -14.20 -9.63
C GLU A 52 10.30 -12.72 -10.03
N LYS A 53 11.37 -12.27 -10.68
CA LYS A 53 11.46 -10.90 -11.20
C LYS A 53 10.37 -10.63 -12.23
N GLN A 54 10.10 -11.56 -13.15
CA GLN A 54 9.03 -11.43 -14.12
C GLN A 54 7.66 -11.30 -13.44
N LYS A 55 7.35 -12.18 -12.47
CA LYS A 55 6.10 -12.09 -11.69
C LYS A 55 5.94 -10.75 -11.00
N TRP A 56 7.04 -10.19 -10.47
CA TRP A 56 7.01 -8.87 -9.83
C TRP A 56 6.70 -7.77 -10.85
N VAL A 57 7.33 -7.80 -12.03
CA VAL A 57 7.06 -6.84 -13.11
C VAL A 57 5.60 -6.92 -13.58
N GLU A 58 5.08 -8.14 -13.80
CA GLU A 58 3.69 -8.35 -14.22
C GLU A 58 2.69 -7.80 -13.19
N LYS A 59 2.92 -8.09 -11.90
CA LYS A 59 2.10 -7.54 -10.81
C LYS A 59 2.13 -6.02 -10.78
N LYS A 60 3.32 -5.43 -10.93
CA LYS A 60 3.49 -3.97 -10.96
C LYS A 60 2.72 -3.37 -12.14
N SER A 61 2.88 -3.92 -13.35
CA SER A 61 2.18 -3.42 -14.53
C SER A 61 0.67 -3.57 -14.44
N ALA A 62 0.17 -4.65 -13.83
CA ALA A 62 -1.27 -4.85 -13.63
C ALA A 62 -1.84 -3.81 -12.66
N LEU A 63 -1.11 -3.48 -11.60
CA LEU A 63 -1.51 -2.46 -10.62
C LEU A 63 -1.51 -1.06 -11.25
N GLU A 64 -0.46 -0.73 -12.02
CA GLU A 64 -0.39 0.53 -12.77
C GLU A 64 -1.55 0.66 -13.78
N GLN A 65 -1.88 -0.40 -14.52
CA GLN A 65 -3.02 -0.38 -15.44
C GLN A 65 -4.36 -0.24 -14.71
N ALA A 66 -4.54 -0.91 -13.58
CA ALA A 66 -5.75 -0.78 -12.76
C ALA A 66 -5.93 0.65 -12.25
N LEU A 67 -4.85 1.27 -11.75
CA LEU A 67 -4.84 2.65 -11.29
C LEU A 67 -5.19 3.61 -12.44
N LEU A 68 -4.55 3.47 -13.60
CA LEU A 68 -4.88 4.30 -14.78
C LEU A 68 -6.34 4.17 -15.20
N THR A 69 -6.87 2.94 -15.22
CA THR A 69 -8.28 2.68 -15.56
C THR A 69 -9.22 3.33 -14.54
N GLN A 70 -8.88 3.26 -13.25
CA GLN A 70 -9.63 3.91 -12.18
C GLN A 70 -9.63 5.44 -12.37
N MET A 71 -8.47 6.05 -12.61
CA MET A 71 -8.35 7.49 -12.80
C MET A 71 -9.11 7.99 -14.04
N GLN A 72 -9.15 7.21 -15.12
CA GLN A 72 -9.94 7.55 -16.31
C GLN A 72 -11.44 7.58 -16.05
N GLN A 73 -11.91 6.82 -15.07
CA GLN A 73 -13.32 6.78 -14.68
C GLN A 73 -13.63 7.73 -13.51
N ALA A 74 -12.60 8.35 -12.92
CA ALA A 74 -12.75 9.13 -11.71
C ALA A 74 -13.65 10.34 -11.92
N SER A 75 -14.47 10.63 -10.91
CA SER A 75 -15.30 11.83 -10.92
C SER A 75 -14.50 13.05 -10.44
N SER A 76 -14.57 14.14 -11.22
CA SER A 76 -13.99 15.44 -10.83
C SER A 76 -14.53 15.91 -9.49
N ASP A 77 -15.83 15.72 -9.27
CA ASP A 77 -16.55 16.26 -8.10
C ASP A 77 -16.67 15.22 -6.98
N TYR A 78 -15.73 14.26 -6.91
CA TYR A 78 -15.77 13.16 -5.95
C TYR A 78 -15.71 13.66 -4.50
N LEU A 79 -14.85 14.64 -4.22
CA LEU A 79 -14.70 15.17 -2.87
C LEU A 79 -16.02 15.76 -2.40
N GLU A 80 -16.68 16.56 -3.24
CA GLU A 80 -17.93 17.23 -2.96
C GLU A 80 -19.09 16.24 -2.79
N ASN A 81 -19.18 15.23 -3.66
CA ASN A 81 -20.31 14.32 -3.71
C ASN A 81 -20.20 13.12 -2.76
N GLU A 82 -19.00 12.63 -2.49
CA GLU A 82 -18.79 11.40 -1.69
C GLU A 82 -18.08 11.66 -0.36
N ILE A 83 -17.24 12.69 -0.22
CA ILE A 83 -16.50 12.95 1.03
C ILE A 83 -17.17 14.06 1.86
N GLU A 84 -17.44 15.21 1.26
CA GLU A 84 -18.06 16.36 1.93
C GLU A 84 -19.55 16.17 2.22
N SER A 85 -20.21 15.26 1.50
CA SER A 85 -21.62 14.91 1.72
C SER A 85 -21.84 14.00 2.93
N MET A 86 -20.75 13.47 3.52
CA MET A 86 -20.82 12.58 4.68
C MET A 86 -21.37 13.31 5.91
N GLN A 87 -22.23 12.62 6.65
CA GLN A 87 -22.73 13.07 7.94
C GLN A 87 -22.04 12.28 9.05
N PHE A 88 -21.51 12.99 10.04
CA PHE A 88 -20.75 12.41 11.15
C PHE A 88 -21.57 12.42 12.44
N LEU A 89 -21.21 11.53 13.37
CA LEU A 89 -21.79 11.45 14.71
C LEU A 89 -23.31 11.22 14.72
N LEU A 90 -23.83 10.48 13.73
CA LEU A 90 -25.25 10.13 13.64
C LEU A 90 -25.83 9.52 14.94
N PRO A 91 -25.12 8.62 15.67
CA PRO A 91 -25.60 8.10 16.95
C PRO A 91 -25.78 9.21 18.01
N GLU A 92 -24.89 10.19 18.06
CA GLU A 92 -24.97 11.33 18.98
C GLU A 92 -26.15 12.23 18.62
N ILE A 93 -26.33 12.54 17.33
CA ILE A 93 -27.45 13.33 16.82
C ILE A 93 -28.79 12.69 17.22
N GLN A 94 -28.93 11.37 17.05
CA GLN A 94 -30.13 10.63 17.45
C GLN A 94 -30.38 10.70 18.96
N LYS A 95 -29.34 10.53 19.77
CA LYS A 95 -29.42 10.64 21.24
C LYS A 95 -29.84 12.04 21.68
N LEU A 96 -29.22 13.08 21.14
CA LEU A 96 -29.53 14.48 21.46
C LEU A 96 -30.96 14.83 21.04
N THR A 97 -31.40 14.38 19.87
CA THR A 97 -32.78 14.59 19.39
C THR A 97 -33.78 13.94 20.35
N ALA A 98 -33.54 12.69 20.76
CA ALA A 98 -34.41 11.99 21.73
C ALA A 98 -34.43 12.68 23.11
N LEU A 99 -33.27 13.16 23.59
CA LEU A 99 -33.18 13.89 24.85
C LEU A 99 -33.96 15.21 24.80
N LEU A 100 -33.84 15.98 23.72
CA LEU A 100 -34.54 17.25 23.56
C LEU A 100 -36.05 17.09 23.42
N HIS A 101 -36.53 15.98 22.83
CA HIS A 101 -37.95 15.63 22.88
C HIS A 101 -38.45 15.40 24.31
N SER A 102 -37.62 14.82 25.19
CA SER A 102 -37.98 14.57 26.59
C SER A 102 -37.79 15.79 27.51
N LYS A 103 -36.82 16.65 27.21
CA LYS A 103 -36.42 17.80 28.03
C LYS A 103 -36.04 18.99 27.13
N PRO A 104 -37.04 19.77 26.68
CA PRO A 104 -36.83 20.83 25.68
C PRO A 104 -36.09 22.06 26.21
N GLU A 105 -35.97 22.25 27.53
CA GLU A 105 -35.40 23.47 28.11
C GLU A 105 -33.87 23.53 28.11
N SER A 106 -33.19 22.49 27.63
CA SER A 106 -31.74 22.37 27.73
C SER A 106 -31.01 23.10 26.60
N LYS A 107 -30.57 24.33 26.88
CA LYS A 107 -29.88 25.21 25.91
C LYS A 107 -28.58 24.62 25.35
N THR A 108 -27.85 23.85 26.16
CA THR A 108 -26.56 23.25 25.78
C THR A 108 -26.72 22.19 24.70
N GLU A 109 -27.71 21.33 24.82
CA GLU A 109 -28.01 20.24 23.92
C GLU A 109 -28.61 20.77 22.61
N HIS A 110 -29.42 21.82 22.66
CA HIS A 110 -29.85 22.55 21.45
C HIS A 110 -28.64 23.11 20.69
N THR A 111 -27.74 23.83 21.38
CA THR A 111 -26.56 24.42 20.73
C THR A 111 -25.66 23.34 20.13
N ARG A 112 -25.49 22.20 20.82
CA ARG A 112 -24.70 21.07 20.32
C ARG A 112 -25.36 20.38 19.13
N LEU A 113 -26.67 20.15 19.18
CA LEU A 113 -27.41 19.57 18.06
C LEU A 113 -27.35 20.49 16.84
N ASP A 114 -27.49 21.80 17.05
CA ASP A 114 -27.36 22.82 16.00
C ASP A 114 -25.96 22.81 15.36
N TYR A 115 -24.89 22.66 16.16
CA TYR A 115 -23.53 22.51 15.66
C TYR A 115 -23.39 21.28 14.74
N LEU A 116 -23.97 20.14 15.14
CA LEU A 116 -23.89 18.90 14.39
C LEU A 116 -24.77 18.90 13.12
N GLN A 117 -25.97 19.50 13.17
CA GLN A 117 -26.94 19.48 12.07
C GLN A 117 -26.78 20.61 11.06
N ASN A 118 -26.38 21.81 11.48
CA ASN A 118 -26.28 22.97 10.58
C ASN A 118 -24.97 23.00 9.76
N GLY A 119 -24.30 21.86 9.64
CA GLY A 119 -23.10 21.71 8.80
C GLY A 119 -21.83 22.36 9.37
N GLN A 120 -21.81 22.75 10.65
CA GLN A 120 -20.57 23.23 11.29
C GLN A 120 -19.58 22.08 11.53
N ASN A 121 -20.08 20.86 11.74
CA ASN A 121 -19.30 19.63 11.78
C ASN A 121 -19.31 18.87 10.43
N ALA A 122 -19.08 19.58 9.32
CA ALA A 122 -19.02 18.99 7.99
C ALA A 122 -17.60 19.07 7.42
N LEU A 123 -17.17 18.01 6.73
CA LEU A 123 -15.92 18.06 5.97
C LEU A 123 -16.07 19.03 4.81
N ARG A 124 -15.11 19.95 4.69
CA ARG A 124 -15.00 20.89 3.58
C ARG A 124 -13.54 21.05 3.21
N PHE A 125 -13.24 20.99 1.93
CA PHE A 125 -11.89 21.14 1.43
C PHE A 125 -11.75 22.43 0.63
N ARG A 126 -10.60 23.07 0.79
CA ARG A 126 -10.12 24.08 -0.13
C ARG A 126 -9.13 23.42 -1.08
N GLN A 127 -9.46 23.48 -2.36
CA GLN A 127 -8.60 22.99 -3.42
C GLN A 127 -7.61 24.09 -3.83
N GLN A 128 -6.33 23.75 -3.87
CA GLN A 128 -5.23 24.65 -4.17
C GLN A 128 -4.08 23.90 -4.88
N ASN A 129 -3.06 24.64 -5.34
CA ASN A 129 -1.84 24.06 -5.91
C ASN A 129 -2.08 23.08 -7.07
N PHE A 130 -2.82 23.52 -8.08
CA PHE A 130 -3.03 22.76 -9.31
C PHE A 130 -1.72 22.62 -10.08
N GLN A 131 -1.23 21.39 -10.23
CA GLN A 131 -0.02 21.06 -10.97
C GLN A 131 -0.34 20.00 -12.02
N ARG A 132 0.18 20.20 -13.24
CA ARG A 132 0.07 19.19 -14.29
C ARG A 132 1.35 18.39 -14.36
N VAL A 133 1.28 17.10 -14.11
CA VAL A 133 2.42 16.17 -14.13
C VAL A 133 2.17 15.14 -15.23
N GLY A 134 2.77 15.36 -16.40
CA GLY A 134 2.54 14.51 -17.57
C GLY A 134 1.07 14.53 -18.01
N ASN A 135 0.41 13.38 -17.92
CA ASN A 135 -1.00 13.21 -18.28
C ASN A 135 -1.98 13.40 -17.11
N PHE A 136 -1.47 13.78 -15.93
CA PHE A 136 -2.28 13.91 -14.73
C PHE A 136 -2.40 15.37 -14.30
N GLN A 137 -3.53 15.69 -13.68
CA GLN A 137 -3.73 16.87 -12.87
C GLN A 137 -3.67 16.47 -11.40
N GLU A 138 -2.72 17.06 -10.68
CA GLU A 138 -2.60 16.95 -9.23
C GLU A 138 -3.10 18.25 -8.59
N MET A 139 -3.82 18.12 -7.49
CA MET A 139 -4.31 19.25 -6.71
C MET A 139 -4.28 18.91 -5.22
N GLU A 140 -3.95 19.90 -4.40
CA GLU A 140 -3.97 19.75 -2.94
C GLU A 140 -5.33 20.17 -2.40
N ALA A 141 -5.96 19.29 -1.63
CA ALA A 141 -7.22 19.55 -0.94
C ALA A 141 -6.94 19.63 0.57
N THR A 142 -6.96 20.86 1.09
CA THR A 142 -6.74 21.12 2.52
C THR A 142 -8.07 21.29 3.23
N GLN A 143 -8.30 20.53 4.30
CA GLN A 143 -9.51 20.65 5.11
C GLN A 143 -9.62 22.07 5.72
N LEU A 144 -10.79 22.69 5.61
CA LEU A 144 -11.03 24.06 6.07
C LEU A 144 -11.07 24.18 7.60
N HIS A 145 -11.76 23.25 8.26
CA HIS A 145 -11.95 23.21 9.70
C HIS A 145 -11.86 21.77 10.19
N PRO A 146 -11.22 21.50 11.34
CA PRO A 146 -11.22 20.18 11.94
C PRO A 146 -12.65 19.68 12.22
N VAL A 147 -12.89 18.39 12.03
CA VAL A 147 -14.22 17.77 12.14
C VAL A 147 -14.19 16.70 13.22
N GLU A 148 -15.26 16.63 14.00
CA GLU A 148 -15.46 15.63 15.03
C GLU A 148 -16.07 14.36 14.44
N MET A 149 -15.45 13.23 14.70
CA MET A 149 -15.84 11.91 14.19
C MET A 149 -15.74 10.87 15.28
N ASN A 150 -16.63 9.88 15.26
CA ASN A 150 -16.43 8.66 16.03
C ASN A 150 -15.57 7.65 15.25
N LYS A 151 -15.35 6.47 15.83
CA LYS A 151 -14.55 5.41 15.21
C LYS A 151 -15.15 4.88 13.91
N GLU A 152 -16.46 4.74 13.85
CA GLU A 152 -17.19 4.22 12.69
C GLU A 152 -17.15 5.22 11.52
N ASP A 153 -17.35 6.50 11.81
CA ASP A 153 -17.22 7.62 10.88
C ASP A 153 -15.82 7.65 10.26
N LEU A 154 -14.78 7.49 11.08
CA LEU A 154 -13.40 7.49 10.62
C LEU A 154 -13.11 6.31 9.69
N LYS A 155 -13.62 5.11 10.02
CA LYS A 155 -13.51 3.95 9.11
C LYS A 155 -14.20 4.23 7.77
N CYS A 156 -15.38 4.85 7.81
CA CYS A 156 -16.12 5.22 6.60
C CYS A 156 -15.33 6.19 5.72
N LEU A 157 -14.75 7.23 6.33
CA LEU A 157 -13.95 8.22 5.62
C LEU A 157 -12.71 7.58 4.98
N LEU A 158 -11.94 6.82 5.77
CA LEU A 158 -10.71 6.18 5.28
C LEU A 158 -10.99 5.14 4.20
N ALA A 159 -12.07 4.37 4.31
CA ALA A 159 -12.48 3.42 3.27
C ALA A 159 -12.76 4.09 1.92
N ARG A 160 -13.34 5.31 1.94
CA ARG A 160 -13.61 6.10 0.73
C ARG A 160 -12.33 6.71 0.15
N ILE A 161 -11.44 7.24 1.01
CA ILE A 161 -10.16 7.83 0.58
C ILE A 161 -9.25 6.77 -0.04
N GLU A 162 -9.05 5.64 0.67
CA GLU A 162 -8.12 4.58 0.26
C GLU A 162 -8.72 3.64 -0.80
N ASN A 163 -10.00 3.82 -1.15
CA ASN A 163 -10.73 2.95 -2.08
C ASN A 163 -10.65 1.45 -1.69
N VAL A 164 -10.74 1.15 -0.39
CA VAL A 164 -10.73 -0.23 0.13
C VAL A 164 -11.94 -0.50 0.99
N GLN A 165 -12.44 -1.73 0.91
CA GLN A 165 -13.51 -2.18 1.80
C GLN A 165 -12.98 -2.36 3.23
N VAL A 166 -13.60 -1.71 4.20
CA VAL A 166 -13.26 -1.84 5.63
C VAL A 166 -14.47 -2.39 6.38
N GLY A 167 -14.46 -3.70 6.63
CA GLY A 167 -15.61 -4.40 7.20
C GLY A 167 -16.83 -4.29 6.27
N ASP A 168 -17.92 -3.74 6.79
CA ASP A 168 -19.18 -3.57 6.05
C ASP A 168 -19.23 -2.28 5.22
N VAL A 169 -18.23 -1.40 5.35
CA VAL A 169 -18.15 -0.14 4.61
C VAL A 169 -17.58 -0.38 3.23
N LYS A 170 -18.36 -0.02 2.21
CA LYS A 170 -17.95 -0.06 0.80
C LYS A 170 -17.16 1.20 0.41
N PRO A 171 -16.21 1.07 -0.53
CA PRO A 171 -15.57 2.25 -1.12
C PRO A 171 -16.58 3.10 -1.90
N GLY A 172 -16.23 4.36 -2.15
CA GLY A 172 -17.06 5.26 -2.95
C GLY A 172 -17.08 4.91 -4.43
N ASN A 173 -18.02 5.49 -5.18
CA ASN A 173 -18.16 5.22 -6.61
C ASN A 173 -17.12 6.01 -7.41
N HIS A 174 -16.36 5.33 -8.28
CA HIS A 174 -15.38 5.95 -9.18
C HIS A 174 -14.44 6.98 -8.49
N PRO A 175 -13.67 6.55 -7.47
CA PRO A 175 -12.81 7.47 -6.74
C PRO A 175 -11.58 7.86 -7.58
N PRO A 176 -11.18 9.14 -7.57
CA PRO A 176 -9.85 9.55 -8.02
C PRO A 176 -8.77 8.91 -7.13
N ASP A 177 -7.51 9.03 -7.55
CA ASP A 177 -6.39 8.65 -6.69
C ASP A 177 -6.22 9.75 -5.62
N LEU A 178 -6.58 9.41 -4.38
CA LEU A 178 -6.51 10.30 -3.22
C LEU A 178 -5.38 9.83 -2.30
N LEU A 179 -4.42 10.72 -2.05
CA LEU A 179 -3.29 10.45 -1.17
C LEU A 179 -3.37 11.32 0.08
N ILE A 180 -3.23 10.71 1.24
CA ILE A 180 -3.15 11.42 2.50
C ILE A 180 -1.77 12.10 2.60
N LYS A 181 -1.76 13.44 2.55
CA LYS A 181 -0.56 14.26 2.72
C LYS A 181 -0.28 14.54 4.19
N ASN A 182 -1.32 14.88 4.95
CA ASN A 182 -1.26 15.11 6.38
C ASN A 182 -2.51 14.57 7.04
N PHE A 183 -2.37 13.95 8.20
CA PHE A 183 -3.48 13.40 8.96
C PHE A 183 -3.20 13.53 10.45
N GLU A 184 -3.99 14.35 11.12
CA GLU A 184 -3.92 14.61 12.54
C GLU A 184 -5.21 14.14 13.21
N LEU A 185 -5.05 13.37 14.28
CA LEU A 185 -6.13 12.75 15.03
C LEU A 185 -5.96 13.05 16.52
N ILE A 186 -6.86 13.84 17.09
CA ILE A 186 -6.81 14.23 18.49
C ILE A 186 -8.03 13.67 19.22
N LYS A 187 -7.82 12.76 20.18
CA LYS A 187 -8.91 12.24 21.01
C LYS A 187 -9.45 13.34 21.94
N LYS A 188 -10.76 13.60 21.90
CA LYS A 188 -11.40 14.54 22.83
C LYS A 188 -11.71 13.84 24.16
N PRO A 189 -11.29 14.40 25.31
CA PRO A 189 -11.70 13.88 26.61
C PRO A 189 -13.15 14.26 26.85
N LEU A 190 -14.05 13.29 26.70
CA LEU A 190 -15.46 13.43 27.04
C LEU A 190 -15.76 12.67 28.33
N PRO A 191 -16.71 13.14 29.15
CA PRO A 191 -17.19 12.39 30.30
C PRO A 191 -18.05 11.18 29.90
N SER A 192 -18.47 11.11 28.64
CA SER A 192 -19.14 9.97 28.02
C SER A 192 -18.15 8.86 27.67
N ASP A 193 -18.61 7.61 27.65
CA ASP A 193 -17.83 6.45 27.18
C ASP A 193 -17.60 6.47 25.65
N GLU A 194 -18.18 7.46 24.95
CA GLU A 194 -18.00 7.64 23.52
C GLU A 194 -16.64 8.26 23.17
N GLU A 195 -15.91 7.58 22.29
CA GLU A 195 -14.66 8.08 21.75
C GLU A 195 -14.93 8.99 20.55
N ILE A 196 -14.75 10.30 20.76
CA ILE A 196 -14.80 11.30 19.69
C ILE A 196 -13.38 11.78 19.39
N PHE A 197 -13.07 11.88 18.12
CA PHE A 197 -11.80 12.37 17.61
C PHE A 197 -12.01 13.66 16.83
N LEU A 198 -11.13 14.62 17.04
CA LEU A 198 -10.98 15.79 16.19
C LEU A 198 -10.00 15.43 15.07
N VAL A 199 -10.49 15.44 13.83
CA VAL A 199 -9.78 15.02 12.63
C VAL A 199 -9.41 16.24 11.79
N ASN A 200 -8.14 16.35 11.42
CA ASN A 200 -7.64 17.32 10.45
C ASN A 200 -6.85 16.59 9.35
N LEU A 201 -7.16 16.89 8.09
CA LEU A 201 -6.75 16.11 6.93
C LEU A 201 -6.31 17.02 5.78
N GLU A 202 -5.20 16.65 5.15
CA GLU A 202 -4.78 17.20 3.86
C GLU A 202 -4.64 16.06 2.87
N LEU A 203 -5.21 16.24 1.69
CA LEU A 203 -5.21 15.27 0.60
C LEU A 203 -4.48 15.82 -0.62
N ILE A 204 -3.89 14.93 -1.39
CA ILE A 204 -3.53 15.18 -2.79
C ILE A 204 -4.51 14.38 -3.63
N LYS A 205 -5.28 15.08 -4.47
CA LYS A 205 -6.17 14.47 -5.45
C LYS A 205 -5.47 14.43 -6.80
N ARG A 206 -5.54 13.27 -7.46
CA ARG A 206 -5.00 13.06 -8.80
C ARG A 206 -6.08 12.56 -9.73
N GLU A 207 -6.16 13.19 -10.90
CA GLU A 207 -7.11 12.84 -11.97
C GLU A 207 -6.47 12.99 -13.36
N ILE A 208 -7.09 12.39 -14.38
CA ILE A 208 -6.66 12.46 -15.79
C ILE A 208 -7.62 13.34 -16.57
#